data_AF-A0A535QSN7-F1
#
_entry.id   AF-A0A535QSN7-F1
#
_cell.length_a   1.000
_cell.length_b   1.000
_cell.length_c   1.000
_cell.angle_alpha   90.00
_cell.angle_beta   90.00
_cell.angle_gamma   90.00
#
_symmetry.space_group_name_H-M   'P 1'
#
loop_
_entity.id
_entity.type
_entity.pdbx_description
1 polymer ?
#
loop_
_entity_poly.entity_id
_entity_poly.type
_entity_poly.pdbx_seq_one_letter_code
_entity_poly.pdbx_strand_id
1 'polypeptide(L)'
;MTQSLYELLADCTVRILSNSASGTGFFVAPGLILTCAHVIANAQQGGMQKLPVKVFWKGQEYSAQVSVSRDAPYPDLALLQASISDHPCVLLHGGAEPFSELYSYGYGD
;
A
#
# COMPACT_ATOMS: atom_id res chain seq x y z
N MET A 1 26.79 2.37 -4.96
CA MET A 1 26.17 1.77 -6.17
C MET A 1 24.82 2.42 -6.35
N THR A 2 24.49 2.88 -7.56
CA THR A 2 23.17 3.47 -7.85
C THR A 2 22.11 2.38 -7.89
N GLN A 3 21.12 2.47 -7.01
CA GLN A 3 19.95 1.58 -7.03
C GLN A 3 19.17 1.81 -8.34
N SER A 4 18.73 0.72 -8.97
CA SER A 4 17.85 0.80 -10.14
C SER A 4 16.45 1.27 -9.74
N LEU A 5 15.70 1.84 -10.68
CA LEU A 5 14.31 2.25 -10.43
C LEU A 5 13.45 1.07 -9.94
N TYR A 6 13.68 -0.13 -10.50
CA TYR A 6 12.96 -1.33 -10.11
C TYR A 6 13.20 -1.71 -8.64
N GLU A 7 14.47 -1.67 -8.19
CA GLU A 7 14.81 -1.92 -6.79
C GLU A 7 14.22 -0.86 -5.86
N LEU A 8 14.18 0.41 -6.29
CA LEU A 8 13.58 1.48 -5.49
C LEU A 8 12.05 1.31 -5.38
N LEU A 9 11.38 0.91 -6.46
CA LEU A 9 9.96 0.57 -6.42
C LEU A 9 9.69 -0.59 -5.46
N ALA A 10 10.51 -1.65 -5.53
CA ALA A 10 10.39 -2.78 -4.61
C ALA A 10 10.57 -2.36 -3.14
N ASP A 11 11.52 -1.47 -2.85
CA ASP A 11 11.75 -0.95 -1.50
C ASP A 11 10.63 -0.03 -1.00
N CYS A 12 9.91 0.66 -1.89
CA CYS A 12 8.75 1.50 -1.57
C CYS A 12 7.45 0.70 -1.41
N THR A 13 7.40 -0.54 -1.89
CA THR A 13 6.18 -1.36 -1.94
C THR A 13 6.09 -2.34 -0.78
N VAL A 14 4.88 -2.55 -0.28
CA VAL A 14 4.57 -3.50 0.79
C VAL A 14 3.51 -4.50 0.32
N ARG A 15 3.58 -5.73 0.86
CA ARG A 15 2.49 -6.70 0.71
C ARG A 15 1.48 -6.49 1.83
N ILE A 16 0.20 -6.51 1.49
CA ILE A 16 -0.90 -6.36 2.44
C ILE A 16 -1.66 -7.67 2.52
N LEU A 17 -1.94 -8.13 3.74
CA LEU A 17 -2.86 -9.23 4.00
C LEU A 17 -3.99 -8.71 4.91
N SER A 18 -5.23 -8.87 4.44
CA SER A 18 -6.45 -8.44 5.11
C SER A 18 -7.45 -9.59 5.10
N ASN A 19 -7.43 -10.39 6.17
CA ASN A 19 -8.25 -11.58 6.35
C ASN A 19 -8.11 -12.56 5.14
N SER A 20 -9.07 -12.54 4.22
CA SER A 20 -9.13 -13.36 3.00
C SER A 20 -8.65 -12.64 1.72
N ALA A 21 -8.25 -11.37 1.83
CA ALA A 21 -7.72 -10.59 0.72
C ALA A 21 -6.21 -10.38 0.86
N SER A 22 -5.52 -10.42 -0.27
CA SER A 22 -4.11 -10.17 -0.45
C SER A 22 -3.97 -9.02 -1.44
N GLY A 23 -2.97 -8.16 -1.25
CA GLY A 23 -2.81 -7.01 -2.12
C GLY A 23 -1.51 -6.28 -1.90
N THR A 24 -1.44 -5.11 -2.53
CA THR A 24 -0.24 -4.28 -2.57
C THR A 24 -0.55 -2.90 -2.02
N GLY A 25 0.39 -2.33 -1.28
CA GLY A 25 0.42 -0.91 -0.96
C GLY A 25 1.81 -0.35 -1.18
N PHE A 26 1.96 0.97 -1.08
CA PHE A 26 3.26 1.60 -1.15
C PHE A 26 3.34 2.81 -0.22
N PHE A 27 4.56 3.11 0.23
CA PHE A 27 4.79 4.23 1.12
C PHE A 27 4.67 5.57 0.39
N VAL A 28 3.94 6.50 0.99
CA VAL A 28 3.75 7.88 0.48
C VAL A 28 4.31 8.95 1.41
N ALA A 29 4.53 8.60 2.68
CA ALA A 29 5.15 9.42 3.72
C ALA A 29 5.59 8.50 4.88
N PRO A 30 6.36 8.97 5.89
CA PRO A 30 6.82 8.13 6.99
C PRO A 30 5.68 7.38 7.70
N GLY A 31 5.72 6.05 7.65
CA GLY A 31 4.72 5.15 8.23
C GLY A 31 3.35 5.15 7.52
N LEU A 32 3.20 5.89 6.42
CA LEU A 32 1.94 6.02 5.68
C LEU A 32 1.99 5.23 4.37
N ILE A 33 1.02 4.33 4.21
CA ILE A 33 0.91 3.41 3.08
C ILE A 33 -0.39 3.69 2.33
N LEU A 34 -0.30 3.94 1.03
CA LEU A 34 -1.45 4.05 0.14
C LEU A 34 -1.74 2.70 -0.52
N THR A 35 -3.01 2.32 -0.58
CA THR A 35 -3.50 1.10 -1.23
C THR A 35 -4.92 1.32 -1.75
N CYS A 36 -5.51 0.30 -2.36
CA CYS A 36 -6.91 0.32 -2.76
C CYS A 36 -7.84 0.00 -1.57
N ALA A 37 -9.02 0.62 -1.53
CA ALA A 37 -9.99 0.37 -0.45
C ALA A 37 -10.51 -1.07 -0.48
N HIS A 38 -10.70 -1.65 -1.66
CA HIS A 38 -11.15 -3.04 -1.79
C HIS A 38 -10.18 -4.06 -1.16
N VAL A 39 -8.86 -3.77 -1.13
CA VAL A 39 -7.84 -4.65 -0.52
C VAL A 39 -8.09 -4.81 0.98
N ILE A 40 -8.59 -3.75 1.63
CA ILE A 40 -8.84 -3.71 3.08
C ILE A 40 -10.32 -3.83 3.44
N ALA A 41 -11.21 -3.99 2.46
CA ALA A 41 -12.66 -4.01 2.68
C ALA A 41 -13.07 -5.08 3.69
N ASN A 42 -12.50 -6.29 3.59
CA ASN A 42 -12.81 -7.40 4.50
C ASN A 42 -12.37 -7.13 5.95
N ALA A 43 -11.33 -6.30 6.18
CA ALA A 43 -10.94 -5.88 7.52
C ALA A 43 -11.86 -4.80 8.11
N GLN A 44 -12.66 -4.12 7.28
CA GLN A 44 -13.64 -3.10 7.71
C GLN A 44 -15.05 -3.66 7.95
N GLN A 45 -15.39 -4.84 7.40
CA GLN A 45 -16.75 -5.41 7.50
C GLN A 45 -17.10 -6.03 8.87
N GLY A 46 -16.16 -6.10 9.81
CA GLY A 46 -16.33 -6.78 11.11
C GLY A 46 -17.12 -6.05 12.21
N GLY A 47 -17.79 -4.93 11.93
CA GLY A 47 -18.51 -4.16 12.95
C GLY A 47 -17.59 -3.33 13.87
N MET A 48 -17.94 -3.19 15.16
CA MET A 48 -17.25 -2.31 16.14
C MET A 48 -15.77 -2.64 16.41
N GLN A 49 -15.23 -3.74 15.87
CA GLN A 49 -13.81 -4.08 15.93
C GLN A 49 -13.20 -4.04 14.52
N LYS A 50 -12.51 -2.93 14.21
CA LYS A 50 -11.60 -2.87 13.07
C LYS A 50 -10.43 -3.81 13.36
N LEU A 51 -10.31 -4.88 12.57
CA LEU A 51 -9.17 -5.79 12.69
C LEU A 51 -7.90 -5.11 12.12
N PRO A 52 -6.73 -5.34 12.74
CA PRO A 52 -5.48 -4.81 12.22
C PRO A 52 -5.15 -5.44 10.86
N VAL A 53 -4.74 -4.60 9.92
CA VAL A 53 -4.25 -5.02 8.61
C VAL A 53 -2.80 -5.47 8.77
N LYS A 54 -2.43 -6.63 8.21
CA LYS A 54 -1.03 -7.09 8.23
C LYS A 54 -0.29 -6.54 7.02
N VAL A 55 0.86 -5.97 7.27
CA VAL A 55 1.75 -5.42 6.24
C VAL A 55 3.07 -6.16 6.31
N PHE A 56 3.58 -6.61 5.16
CA PHE A 56 4.89 -7.25 5.06
C PHE A 56 5.82 -6.37 4.24
N TRP A 57 6.97 -6.06 4.81
CA TRP A 57 8.00 -5.25 4.17
C TRP A 57 9.39 -5.79 4.52
N LYS A 58 10.23 -6.00 3.51
CA LYS A 58 11.58 -6.61 3.64
C LYS A 58 11.61 -7.89 4.49
N GLY A 59 10.57 -8.72 4.36
CA GLY A 59 10.44 -9.99 5.09
C GLY A 59 9.98 -9.87 6.55
N GLN A 60 9.69 -8.66 7.03
CA GLN A 60 9.14 -8.43 8.37
C GLN A 60 7.64 -8.14 8.32
N GLU A 61 6.90 -8.62 9.32
CA GLU A 61 5.46 -8.36 9.49
C GLU A 61 5.25 -7.16 10.43
N TYR A 62 4.34 -6.27 10.04
CA TYR A 62 3.91 -5.11 10.79
C TYR A 62 2.39 -5.07 10.87
N SER A 63 1.88 -4.50 11.96
CA SER A 63 0.45 -4.18 12.09
C SER A 63 0.20 -2.76 11.58
N ALA A 64 -0.83 -2.60 10.77
CA ALA A 64 -1.27 -1.31 10.25
C ALA A 64 -2.75 -1.05 10.59
N GLN A 65 -3.07 0.22 10.77
CA GLN A 65 -4.43 0.69 11.00
C GLN A 65 -4.92 1.51 9.81
N VAL A 66 -6.19 1.39 9.47
CA VAL A 66 -6.81 2.23 8.44
C VAL A 66 -6.96 3.65 9.00
N SER A 67 -6.22 4.60 8.43
CA SER A 67 -6.30 6.02 8.78
C SER A 67 -7.51 6.67 8.11
N VAL A 68 -7.68 6.45 6.81
CA VAL A 68 -8.83 6.92 6.02
C VAL A 68 -9.07 5.99 4.83
N SER A 69 -10.32 5.82 4.42
CA SER A 69 -10.69 5.11 3.20
C SER A 69 -11.78 5.83 2.44
N ARG A 70 -11.81 5.64 1.12
CA ARG A 70 -12.88 6.05 0.21
C ARG A 70 -13.17 4.89 -0.72
N ASP A 71 -14.39 4.38 -0.63
CA ASP A 71 -14.76 3.11 -1.25
C ASP A 71 -14.86 3.19 -2.78
N ALA A 72 -14.88 2.02 -3.41
CA ALA A 72 -15.08 1.81 -4.83
C ALA A 72 -16.52 2.21 -5.26
N PRO A 73 -16.79 2.46 -6.57
CA PRO A 73 -15.92 2.26 -7.73
C PRO A 73 -14.90 3.39 -7.98
N TYR A 74 -15.10 4.58 -7.41
CA TYR A 74 -14.14 5.68 -7.47
C TYR A 74 -14.20 6.47 -6.15
N PRO A 75 -13.05 6.77 -5.51
CA PRO A 75 -11.69 6.58 -5.98
C PRO A 75 -11.05 5.23 -5.60
N ASP A 76 -11.71 4.37 -4.81
CA ASP A 76 -11.16 3.09 -4.33
C ASP A 76 -9.77 3.22 -3.67
N LEU A 77 -9.63 4.14 -2.71
CA LEU A 77 -8.35 4.42 -2.05
C LEU A 77 -8.45 4.28 -0.53
N ALA A 78 -7.42 3.72 0.09
CA ALA A 78 -7.26 3.68 1.52
C ALA A 78 -5.82 4.05 1.93
N LEU A 79 -5.71 4.79 3.02
CA LEU A 79 -4.44 5.16 3.66
C LEU A 79 -4.32 4.37 4.96
N LEU A 80 -3.20 3.68 5.12
CA LEU A 80 -2.86 2.91 6.31
C LEU A 80 -1.71 3.58 7.06
N GLN A 81 -1.71 3.46 8.38
CA GLN A 81 -0.62 3.86 9.26
C GLN A 81 0.03 2.61 9.88
N ALA A 82 1.34 2.47 9.71
CA ALA A 82 2.18 1.46 10.34
C ALA A 82 3.37 2.11 11.06
N SER A 83 3.91 1.43 12.07
CA SER A 83 5.11 1.88 12.81
C SER A 83 6.40 1.52 12.06
N ILE A 84 6.53 1.98 10.80
CA ILE A 84 7.70 1.79 9.94
C ILE A 84 8.21 3.18 9.58
N SER A 85 9.41 3.55 10.03
CA SER A 85 9.92 4.92 9.89
C SER A 85 11.11 5.07 8.94
N ASP A 86 11.83 3.99 8.67
CA ASP A 86 13.05 4.00 7.85
C ASP A 86 12.81 3.29 6.51
N HIS A 87 12.04 3.93 5.63
CA HIS A 87 11.71 3.43 4.31
C HIS A 87 11.75 4.57 3.27
N PRO A 88 12.09 4.29 2.00
CA PRO A 88 11.84 5.26 0.93
C PRO A 88 10.33 5.38 0.68
N CYS A 89 9.90 6.49 0.08
CA CYS A 89 8.52 6.69 -0.33
C CYS A 89 8.42 7.16 -1.79
N VAL A 90 7.27 6.89 -2.40
CA VAL A 90 6.96 7.34 -3.76
C VAL A 90 6.53 8.80 -3.71
N LEU A 91 7.17 9.63 -4.54
CA LEU A 91 6.70 10.97 -4.81
C LEU A 91 5.52 10.92 -5.79
N LEU A 92 4.34 11.31 -5.33
CA LEU A 92 3.17 11.48 -6.21
C LEU A 92 3.25 12.83 -6.91
N HIS A 93 3.56 12.84 -8.21
CA HIS A 93 3.71 14.05 -8.99
C HIS A 93 3.33 13.85 -10.46
N GLY A 94 2.72 14.88 -11.05
CA GLY A 94 2.38 14.92 -12.48
C GLY A 94 1.22 14.00 -12.85
N GLY A 95 1.09 13.76 -14.16
CA GLY A 95 0.14 12.82 -14.75
C GLY A 95 0.82 11.99 -15.84
N ALA A 96 0.18 10.89 -16.24
CA ALA A 96 0.61 10.10 -17.39
C ALA A 96 -0.08 10.62 -18.66
N GLU A 97 0.66 10.68 -19.77
CA GLU A 97 0.15 11.05 -21.08
C GLU A 97 -0.03 9.79 -21.95
N PRO A 98 -0.81 9.85 -23.05
CA PRO A 98 -0.87 8.75 -24.00
C PRO A 98 0.54 8.32 -24.44
N PHE A 99 0.79 7.01 -24.44
CA PHE A 99 2.08 6.40 -24.80
C PHE A 99 3.25 6.65 -23.83
N SER A 100 3.00 7.17 -22.62
CA SER A 100 4.00 7.13 -21.55
C SER A 100 4.43 5.69 -21.24
N GLU A 101 5.74 5.47 -21.12
CA GLU A 101 6.27 4.21 -20.62
C GLU A 101 6.03 4.14 -19.10
N LEU A 102 5.35 3.08 -18.66
CA LEU A 102 4.97 2.87 -17.27
C LEU A 102 5.49 1.52 -16.79
N TYR A 103 5.80 1.46 -15.49
CA TYR A 103 6.22 0.25 -14.81
C TYR A 103 5.20 -0.07 -13.71
N SER A 104 4.89 -1.35 -13.54
CA SER A 104 4.12 -1.84 -12.42
C SER A 104 4.97 -2.76 -11.55
N TYR A 105 4.80 -2.62 -10.25
CA TYR A 105 5.37 -3.51 -9.25
C TYR A 105 4.32 -3.76 -8.17
N GLY A 106 4.22 -4.99 -7.72
CA GLY A 106 3.29 -5.38 -6.68
C GLY A 106 3.36 -6.86 -6.39
N TYR A 107 2.64 -7.26 -5.36
CA TYR A 107 2.42 -8.63 -4.95
C TYR A 107 1.08 -9.08 -5.51
N GLY A 108 1.12 -10.08 -6.39
CA GLY A 108 -0.06 -10.82 -6.84
C GLY A 108 -0.43 -11.93 -5.86
N ASP A 109 -1.58 -12.54 -6.13
CA ASP A 109 -2.05 -13.77 -5.48
C ASP A 109 -1.34 -15.02 -6.03
#